data_AF-A0A1F7PB30-F1
#
_entry.id   AF-A0A1F7PB30-F1
#
_cell.length_a   1.000
_cell.length_b   1.000
_cell.length_c   1.000
_cell.angle_alpha   90.00
_cell.angle_beta   90.00
_cell.angle_gamma   90.00
#
_symmetry.space_group_name_H-M   'P 1'
#
loop_
_entity.id
_entity.type
_entity.pdbx_description
1 polymer ?
#
loop_
_entity_poly.entity_id
_entity_poly.type
_entity_poly.pdbx_seq_one_letter_code
_entity_poly.pdbx_strand_id
1 'polypeptide(L)'
;MILAMVALGAAGGLEAQEGLTKQDRQGPVTVAVTLTAAPAVGAPIKVKVVLDTHSVGLDGIAFDKVVALRSPDGADIAPTAVEQATGSGHHREATLIFPPPAQAGPLKIVVKNVGGVAERSFVWELGPAR
;
A
#
# COMPACT_ATOMS: atom_id res chain seq x y z
N MET A 1 8.07 -43.40 -30.84
CA MET A 1 8.15 -41.98 -30.44
C MET A 1 6.95 -41.69 -29.56
N ILE A 2 7.14 -41.51 -28.25
CA ILE A 2 6.09 -41.01 -27.35
C ILE A 2 6.66 -39.74 -26.74
N LEU A 3 6.13 -38.60 -27.18
CA LEU A 3 6.51 -37.30 -26.66
C LEU A 3 5.63 -37.02 -25.43
N ALA A 4 6.24 -37.00 -24.26
CA ALA A 4 5.60 -36.50 -23.04
C ALA A 4 5.62 -34.96 -23.09
N MET A 5 4.45 -34.34 -23.13
CA MET A 5 4.33 -32.89 -22.91
C MET A 5 4.23 -32.64 -21.41
N VAL A 6 5.29 -32.08 -20.84
CA VAL A 6 5.33 -31.53 -19.49
C VAL A 6 4.51 -30.24 -19.51
N ALA A 7 3.40 -30.22 -18.77
CA ALA A 7 2.72 -28.97 -18.45
C ALA A 7 3.60 -28.18 -17.46
N LEU A 8 4.22 -27.10 -17.95
CA LEU A 8 4.91 -26.12 -17.09
C LEU A 8 3.85 -25.40 -16.24
N GLY A 9 3.97 -25.56 -14.93
CA GLY A 9 3.17 -24.83 -13.95
C GLY A 9 3.51 -23.33 -13.95
N ALA A 10 2.48 -22.49 -14.02
CA ALA A 10 2.56 -21.08 -13.70
C ALA A 10 1.99 -20.88 -12.28
N ALA A 11 2.82 -21.11 -11.25
CA ALA A 11 2.47 -20.89 -9.85
C ALA A 11 3.09 -19.61 -9.26
N GLY A 12 3.66 -18.72 -10.09
CA GLY A 12 4.39 -17.53 -9.60
C GLY A 12 3.56 -16.28 -9.31
N GLY A 13 2.24 -16.31 -9.54
CA GLY A 13 1.37 -15.12 -9.44
C GLY A 13 0.86 -14.81 -8.04
N LEU A 14 0.59 -15.84 -7.22
CA LEU A 14 -0.02 -15.66 -5.89
C LEU A 14 1.01 -15.27 -4.82
N GLU A 15 2.18 -15.93 -4.79
CA GLU A 15 3.21 -15.67 -3.75
C GLU A 15 3.81 -14.27 -3.84
N ALA A 16 3.96 -13.73 -5.06
CA ALA A 16 4.45 -12.38 -5.28
C ALA A 16 3.47 -11.30 -4.78
N GLN A 17 2.17 -11.62 -4.67
CA GLN A 17 1.13 -10.68 -4.25
C GLN A 17 0.96 -10.64 -2.72
N GLU A 18 1.31 -11.72 -2.00
CA GLU A 18 1.25 -11.76 -0.53
C GLU A 18 2.29 -10.84 0.13
N GLY A 19 3.50 -10.71 -0.45
CA GLY A 19 4.54 -9.83 0.08
C GLY A 19 4.28 -8.32 -0.09
N LEU A 20 3.28 -7.96 -0.91
CA LEU A 20 2.95 -6.55 -1.20
C LEU A 20 1.97 -5.94 -0.21
N THR A 21 1.23 -6.77 0.54
CA THR A 21 0.30 -6.30 1.57
C THR A 21 0.97 -6.33 2.93
N LYS A 22 0.84 -5.23 3.67
CA LYS A 22 1.24 -5.13 5.07
C LYS A 22 0.05 -4.60 5.88
N GLN A 23 -0.10 -5.11 7.10
CA GLN A 23 -1.23 -4.76 7.97
C GLN A 23 -0.75 -4.36 9.35
N ASP A 24 -1.46 -3.42 9.95
CA ASP A 24 -1.30 -2.99 11.33
C ASP A 24 -2.68 -2.95 12.00
N ARG A 25 -2.78 -3.52 13.20
CA ARG A 25 -4.04 -3.68 13.95
C ARG A 25 -4.03 -2.89 15.26
N GLN A 26 -3.19 -1.86 15.39
CA GLN A 26 -3.17 -1.03 16.59
C GLN A 26 -4.45 -0.20 16.71
N GLY A 27 -4.92 -0.02 17.95
CA GLY A 27 -6.15 0.72 18.21
C GLY A 27 -7.40 0.00 17.67
N PRO A 28 -8.50 0.73 17.41
CA PRO A 28 -9.77 0.16 16.98
C PRO A 28 -9.86 -0.08 15.47
N VAL A 29 -8.85 0.31 14.69
CA VAL A 29 -8.88 0.27 13.22
C VAL A 29 -7.74 -0.60 12.70
N THR A 30 -8.08 -1.62 11.93
CA THR A 30 -7.11 -2.35 11.12
C THR A 30 -6.80 -1.54 9.88
N VAL A 31 -5.51 -1.32 9.63
CA VAL A 31 -5.01 -0.62 8.45
C VAL A 31 -4.23 -1.61 7.61
N ALA A 32 -4.70 -1.87 6.39
CA ALA A 32 -3.98 -2.65 5.40
C ALA A 32 -3.49 -1.74 4.27
N VAL A 33 -2.23 -1.93 3.88
CA VAL A 33 -1.58 -1.16 2.82
C VAL A 33 -0.96 -2.15 1.85
N THR A 34 -1.36 -2.06 0.58
CA THR A 34 -0.95 -3.00 -0.48
C THR A 34 -0.34 -2.24 -1.65
N LEU A 35 0.90 -2.56 -2.02
CA LEU A 35 1.43 -2.10 -3.31
C LEU A 35 0.70 -2.84 -4.44
N THR A 36 0.19 -2.11 -5.44
CA THR A 36 -0.55 -2.76 -6.54
C THR A 36 0.36 -3.46 -7.54
N ALA A 37 1.66 -3.20 -7.47
CA ALA A 37 2.72 -3.86 -8.23
C ALA A 37 4.03 -3.77 -7.45
N ALA A 38 5.03 -4.57 -7.82
CA ALA A 38 6.38 -4.40 -7.30
C ALA A 38 6.87 -2.96 -7.60
N PRO A 39 7.38 -2.23 -6.60
CA PRO A 39 7.78 -0.85 -6.81
C PRO A 39 9.04 -0.79 -7.67
N ALA A 40 9.18 0.24 -8.49
CA ALA A 40 10.34 0.47 -9.36
C ALA A 40 10.73 1.96 -9.39
N VAL A 41 12.03 2.23 -9.53
CA VAL A 41 12.55 3.59 -9.72
C VAL A 41 11.97 4.19 -11.01
N GLY A 42 11.58 5.46 -10.96
CA GLY A 42 11.01 6.16 -12.12
C GLY A 42 9.56 5.82 -12.47
N ALA A 43 8.94 4.86 -11.77
CA ALA A 43 7.51 4.57 -11.89
C ALA A 43 6.70 5.14 -10.72
N PRO A 44 5.48 5.67 -10.95
CA PRO A 44 4.59 6.08 -9.86
C PRO A 44 4.29 4.93 -8.90
N ILE A 45 4.26 5.22 -7.62
CA ILE A 45 3.91 4.23 -6.60
C ILE A 45 2.39 4.24 -6.42
N LYS A 46 1.76 3.08 -6.63
CA LYS A 46 0.33 2.88 -6.44
C LYS A 46 0.08 1.99 -5.23
N VAL A 47 -0.73 2.48 -4.31
CA VAL A 47 -0.98 1.85 -3.03
C VAL A 47 -2.47 1.77 -2.75
N LYS A 48 -3.01 0.57 -2.58
CA LYS A 48 -4.35 0.38 -2.03
C LYS A 48 -4.27 0.48 -0.50
N VAL A 49 -5.10 1.32 0.10
CA VAL A 49 -5.24 1.43 1.56
C VAL A 49 -6.64 1.01 1.93
N VAL A 50 -6.75 0.09 2.90
CA VAL A 50 -8.02 -0.37 3.47
C VAL A 50 -8.03 -0.08 4.96
N LEU A 51 -9.10 0.55 5.41
CA LEU A 51 -9.40 0.84 6.81
C LEU A 51 -10.63 0.03 7.21
N ASP A 52 -10.49 -0.82 8.22
CA ASP A 52 -11.56 -1.69 8.71
C ASP A 52 -11.69 -1.57 10.23
N THR A 53 -12.92 -1.49 10.72
CA THR A 53 -13.22 -1.40 12.15
C THR A 53 -14.62 -1.94 12.44
N HIS A 54 -14.92 -2.12 13.72
CA HIS A 54 -16.25 -2.50 14.21
C HIS A 54 -16.77 -1.52 15.28
N SER A 55 -16.03 -0.45 15.59
CA SER A 55 -16.29 0.38 16.77
C SER A 55 -16.27 1.89 16.54
N VAL A 56 -15.73 2.39 15.42
CA VAL A 56 -15.64 3.83 15.14
C VAL A 56 -16.07 4.15 13.71
N GLY A 57 -16.65 5.33 13.50
CA GLY A 57 -16.95 5.85 12.16
C GLY A 57 -15.69 6.33 11.43
N LEU A 58 -15.61 6.05 10.13
CA LEU A 58 -14.47 6.37 9.26
C LEU A 58 -14.80 7.43 8.20
N ASP A 59 -16.05 7.89 8.11
CA ASP A 59 -16.52 8.80 7.03
C ASP A 59 -15.79 10.15 7.01
N GLY A 60 -15.29 10.61 8.16
CA GLY A 60 -14.52 11.86 8.28
C GLY A 60 -13.08 11.77 7.78
N ILE A 61 -12.58 10.59 7.43
CA ILE A 61 -11.19 10.40 7.00
C ILE A 61 -11.04 10.76 5.53
N ALA A 62 -10.13 11.68 5.23
CA ALA A 62 -9.66 11.95 3.88
C ALA A 62 -8.32 11.25 3.67
N PHE A 63 -8.26 10.27 2.74
CA PHE A 63 -7.06 9.44 2.55
C PHE A 63 -5.81 10.26 2.19
N ASP A 64 -5.95 11.34 1.40
CA ASP A 64 -4.86 12.25 1.04
C ASP A 64 -4.34 13.10 2.21
N LYS A 65 -5.07 13.15 3.32
CA LYS A 65 -4.66 13.87 4.54
C LYS A 65 -3.99 12.98 5.57
N VAL A 66 -4.31 11.69 5.55
CA VAL A 66 -3.82 10.74 6.56
C VAL A 66 -2.73 9.81 6.04
N VAL A 67 -2.61 9.63 4.72
CA VAL A 67 -1.59 8.76 4.13
C VAL A 67 -0.55 9.58 3.38
N ALA A 68 0.72 9.25 3.60
CA ALA A 68 1.85 9.89 2.91
C ALA A 68 2.93 8.87 2.55
N LEU A 69 3.71 9.19 1.51
CA LEU A 69 5.00 8.58 1.25
C LEU A 69 6.04 9.33 2.08
N ARG A 70 6.81 8.63 2.91
CA ARG A 70 7.91 9.23 3.69
C ARG A 70 9.19 9.15 2.86
N SER A 71 9.75 10.29 2.50
CA SER A 71 11.05 10.36 1.82
C SER A 71 12.21 9.96 2.75
N PRO A 72 13.40 9.65 2.18
CA PRO A 72 14.56 9.26 2.96
C PRO A 72 15.03 10.30 3.98
N ASP A 73 14.82 11.58 3.71
CA ASP A 73 15.14 12.71 4.61
C ASP A 73 14.07 12.95 5.69
N GLY A 74 12.98 12.18 5.67
CA GLY A 74 11.94 12.23 6.68
C GLY A 74 10.74 13.11 6.36
N ALA A 75 10.67 13.74 5.18
CA ALA A 75 9.52 14.53 4.77
C ALA A 75 8.32 13.65 4.34
N ASP A 76 7.10 14.12 4.62
CA ASP A 76 5.87 13.49 4.17
C ASP A 76 5.44 14.07 2.81
N ILE A 77 5.35 13.19 1.82
CA ILE A 77 4.90 13.49 0.46
C ILE A 77 3.46 13.01 0.32
N ALA A 78 2.54 13.95 0.05
CA ALA A 78 1.14 13.65 -0.21
C ALA A 78 0.96 12.89 -1.54
N PRO A 79 -0.09 12.08 -1.69
CA PRO A 79 -0.42 11.47 -2.97
C PRO A 79 -0.80 12.54 -4.00
N THR A 80 -0.42 12.34 -5.26
CA THR A 80 -0.82 13.19 -6.38
C THR A 80 -2.24 12.90 -6.85
N ALA A 81 -2.79 11.73 -6.53
CA ALA A 81 -4.17 11.37 -6.83
C ALA A 81 -4.74 10.38 -5.81
N VAL A 82 -6.05 10.47 -5.60
CA VAL A 82 -6.87 9.48 -4.90
C VAL A 82 -7.85 8.91 -5.91
N GLU A 83 -7.77 7.62 -6.13
CA GLU A 83 -8.62 6.88 -7.08
C GLU A 83 -9.43 5.82 -6.32
N GLN A 84 -10.57 5.41 -6.90
CA GLN A 84 -11.35 4.27 -6.42
C GLN A 84 -11.73 4.37 -4.93
N ALA A 85 -11.88 5.58 -4.40
CA ALA A 85 -12.30 5.80 -3.02
C ALA A 85 -13.74 5.33 -2.83
N THR A 86 -13.94 4.31 -2.01
CA THR A 86 -15.25 3.70 -1.74
C THR A 86 -15.38 3.26 -0.28
N GLY A 87 -16.56 2.74 0.07
CA GLY A 87 -16.91 2.36 1.42
C GLY A 87 -17.42 3.54 2.26
N SER A 88 -18.00 3.21 3.41
CA SER A 88 -18.59 4.16 4.36
C SER A 88 -18.67 3.52 5.74
N GLY A 89 -18.92 4.34 6.76
CA GLY A 89 -19.10 3.89 8.13
C GLY A 89 -17.85 3.21 8.66
N HIS A 90 -17.81 1.87 8.65
CA HIS A 90 -16.81 1.06 9.34
C HIS A 90 -15.81 0.35 8.41
N HIS A 91 -15.98 0.44 7.09
CA HIS A 91 -15.01 -0.05 6.11
C HIS A 91 -14.83 0.96 4.98
N ARG A 92 -13.59 1.39 4.75
CA ARG A 92 -13.25 2.34 3.69
C ARG A 92 -11.97 1.94 2.98
N GLU A 93 -11.91 2.19 1.68
CA GLU A 93 -10.72 1.94 0.89
C GLU A 93 -10.51 2.98 -0.22
N ALA A 94 -9.26 3.14 -0.63
CA ALA A 94 -8.87 3.96 -1.77
C ALA A 94 -7.53 3.47 -2.36
N THR A 95 -7.31 3.78 -3.64
CA THR A 95 -6.00 3.67 -4.28
C THR A 95 -5.34 5.04 -4.31
N LEU A 96 -4.13 5.14 -3.79
CA LEU A 96 -3.33 6.36 -3.74
C LEU A 96 -2.17 6.27 -4.71
N ILE A 97 -1.95 7.34 -5.47
CA ILE A 97 -0.83 7.48 -6.40
C ILE A 97 0.17 8.47 -5.83
N PHE A 98 1.42 8.06 -5.70
CA PHE A 98 2.52 8.92 -5.28
C PHE A 98 3.50 9.15 -6.44
N PRO A 99 4.29 10.24 -6.38
CA PRO A 99 5.35 10.51 -7.34
C PRO A 99 6.35 9.34 -7.43
N PRO A 100 7.04 9.18 -8.58
CA PRO A 100 8.09 8.20 -8.71
C PRO A 100 9.25 8.45 -7.74
N PRO A 101 9.82 7.41 -7.11
CA PRO A 101 11.05 7.54 -6.35
C PRO A 101 12.23 7.75 -7.31
N ALA A 102 13.14 8.65 -6.93
CA ALA A 102 14.34 8.97 -7.71
C ALA A 102 15.44 7.91 -7.58
N GLN A 103 15.42 7.11 -6.52
CA GLN A 103 16.44 6.12 -6.20
C GLN A 103 15.82 4.86 -5.56
N ALA A 104 16.56 3.75 -5.63
CA ALA A 104 16.23 2.51 -4.94
C ALA A 104 16.40 2.63 -3.42
N GLY A 105 15.84 1.69 -2.67
CA GLY A 105 15.94 1.61 -1.20
C GLY A 105 14.60 1.45 -0.48
N PRO A 106 14.51 1.80 0.81
CA PRO A 106 13.28 1.63 1.57
C PRO A 106 12.16 2.53 1.05
N LEU A 107 11.06 1.92 0.60
CA LEU A 107 9.81 2.60 0.28
C LEU A 107 8.93 2.59 1.53
N LYS A 108 8.68 3.76 2.13
CA LYS A 108 7.90 3.89 3.36
C LYS A 108 6.58 4.63 3.14
N ILE A 109 5.46 3.96 3.39
CA ILE A 109 4.14 4.59 3.48
C ILE A 109 3.78 4.77 4.96
N VAL A 110 3.31 5.95 5.33
CA VAL A 110 2.83 6.24 6.67
C VAL A 110 1.33 6.53 6.67
N VAL A 111 0.64 6.07 7.71
CA VAL A 111 -0.78 6.35 7.96
C VAL A 111 -0.92 6.99 9.32
N LYS A 112 -1.39 8.24 9.37
CA LYS A 112 -1.36 9.11 10.55
C LYS A 112 -2.74 9.38 11.10
N ASN A 113 -2.85 9.47 12.43
CA ASN A 113 -4.06 9.89 13.15
C ASN A 113 -5.34 9.10 12.79
N VAL A 114 -5.21 7.80 12.49
CA VAL A 114 -6.35 6.92 12.21
C VAL A 114 -6.60 6.03 13.43
N GLY A 115 -7.82 6.07 13.98
CA GLY A 115 -8.20 5.26 15.15
C GLY A 115 -7.42 5.62 16.42
N GLY A 116 -7.06 6.89 16.62
CA GLY A 116 -6.32 7.33 17.81
C GLY A 116 -4.84 6.92 17.86
N VAL A 117 -4.31 6.29 16.80
CA VAL A 117 -2.89 5.98 16.66
C VAL A 117 -2.22 7.10 15.87
N ALA A 118 -1.17 7.69 16.44
CA ALA A 118 -0.50 8.86 15.87
C ALA A 118 0.10 8.57 14.49
N GLU A 119 0.80 7.44 14.32
CA GLU A 119 1.43 7.04 13.07
C GLU A 119 1.59 5.51 13.01
N ARG A 120 1.36 4.94 11.83
CA ARG A 120 1.73 3.57 11.44
C ARG A 120 2.67 3.64 10.24
N SER A 121 3.69 2.80 10.20
CA SER A 121 4.70 2.78 9.13
C SER A 121 4.74 1.43 8.43
N PHE A 122 4.67 1.45 7.10
CA PHE A 122 4.72 0.28 6.24
C PHE A 122 5.91 0.42 5.28
N VAL A 123 6.87 -0.51 5.34
CA VAL A 123 8.13 -0.40 4.59
C VAL A 123 8.31 -1.59 3.66
N TRP A 124 8.63 -1.33 2.40
CA TRP A 124 9.06 -2.33 1.41
C TRP A 124 10.45 -2.00 0.88
N GLU A 125 11.12 -2.97 0.28
CA GLU A 125 12.36 -2.73 -0.44
C GLU A 125 12.06 -2.44 -1.91
N LEU A 126 12.55 -1.29 -2.38
CA LEU A 126 12.54 -0.91 -3.79
C LEU A 126 13.85 -1.35 -4.43
N GLY A 127 13.75 -2.33 -5.34
CA GLY A 127 14.88 -2.76 -6.15
C GLY A 127 15.33 -1.70 -7.17
N PRO A 128 16.54 -1.83 -7.73
CA PRO A 128 16.98 -0.97 -8.84
C PRO A 128 16.05 -1.13 -10.06
N ALA A 129 15.97 -0.08 -10.88
CA ALA A 129 15.37 -0.20 -12.21
C ALA A 129 16.05 -1.35 -12.97
N ARG A 130 15.25 -2.29 -13.48
CA ARG A 130 15.74 -3.38 -14.34
C ARG A 130 15.93 -2.90 -15.76
#